data_AF-A0A1V5N0U2-F1
#
_entry.id   AF-A0A1V5N0U2-F1
#
_cell.length_a   1.000
_cell.length_b   1.000
_cell.length_c   1.000
_cell.angle_alpha   90.00
_cell.angle_beta   90.00
_cell.angle_gamma   90.00
#
_symmetry.space_group_name_H-M   'P 1'
#
loop_
_entity.id
_entity.type
_entity.pdbx_description
1 polymer ?
#
loop_
_entity_poly.entity_id
_entity_poly.type
_entity_poly.pdbx_seq_one_letter_code
_entity_poly.pdbx_strand_id
1 'polypeptide(L)'
;MQNFIWWILAQEPSGKISQNLAPYALVLGILILTAFMLISARRKIRRSRERDGLTVQERIQEQTRGRDVCNQIGELMAELADLSRQINGQMDMRLTKMDLLLHQADQKMEALQHLMEGQTNLKNPTAAKHTSPPISSSPPVEFKPQPLPEKGKNNDPLVEEVLKLKNMGMSSVAIAQQLERPVGEIELMLAIRRKI
;
A
#
# COMPACT_ATOMS: atom_id res chain seq x y z
N MET A 1 59.75 27.07 -38.17
CA MET A 1 59.15 25.72 -38.24
C MET A 1 57.78 25.75 -38.94
N GLN A 2 57.67 26.23 -40.18
CA GLN A 2 56.41 26.18 -40.95
C GLN A 2 56.58 25.58 -42.36
N ASN A 3 57.82 25.41 -42.83
CA ASN A 3 58.10 24.86 -44.18
C ASN A 3 58.30 23.34 -44.20
N PHE A 4 58.30 22.67 -43.04
CA PHE A 4 58.51 21.22 -42.95
C PHE A 4 57.22 20.42 -43.20
N ILE A 5 56.07 21.03 -42.91
CA ILE A 5 54.75 20.40 -43.09
C ILE A 5 54.37 20.37 -44.59
N TRP A 6 54.86 21.33 -45.38
CA TRP A 6 54.64 21.34 -46.83
C TRP A 6 55.52 20.36 -47.61
N TRP A 7 56.67 19.96 -47.03
CA TRP A 7 57.56 18.98 -47.64
C TRP A 7 57.07 17.53 -47.48
N ILE A 8 56.30 17.25 -46.42
CA ILE A 8 55.76 15.90 -46.16
C ILE A 8 54.47 15.59 -46.95
N LEU A 9 53.82 16.61 -47.52
CA LEU A 9 52.62 16.45 -48.33
C LEU A 9 52.90 16.35 -49.85
N ALA A 10 54.13 16.66 -50.28
CA ALA A 10 54.55 16.63 -51.69
C ALA A 10 55.33 15.36 -52.07
N GLN A 11 55.44 14.38 -51.17
CA GLN A 11 56.09 13.13 -51.48
C GLN A 11 55.12 12.22 -52.25
N GLU A 12 54.98 12.45 -53.55
CA GLU A 12 54.42 11.46 -54.46
C GLU A 12 55.30 10.20 -54.40
N PRO A 13 54.80 9.06 -53.91
CA PRO A 13 55.55 7.82 -54.00
C PRO A 13 55.48 7.37 -55.46
N SER A 14 56.53 7.68 -56.21
CA SER A 14 56.81 7.18 -57.55
C SER A 14 56.36 5.71 -57.71
N GLY A 15 55.50 5.49 -58.71
CA GLY A 15 54.75 4.25 -58.97
C GLY A 15 55.57 3.02 -59.37
N LYS A 16 56.82 2.89 -58.91
CA LYS A 16 57.63 1.67 -59.03
C LYS A 16 57.87 0.98 -57.68
N ILE A 17 57.69 1.69 -56.55
CA ILE A 17 57.83 1.11 -55.21
C ILE A 17 56.56 0.33 -54.82
N SER A 18 55.40 0.70 -55.38
CA SER A 18 54.07 0.13 -55.06
C SER A 18 53.92 -1.37 -55.33
N GLN A 19 54.67 -1.97 -56.26
CA GLN A 19 54.57 -3.43 -56.52
C GLN A 19 55.18 -4.28 -55.41
N ASN A 20 56.31 -3.85 -54.84
CA ASN A 20 56.93 -4.55 -53.71
C ASN A 20 56.43 -4.04 -52.36
N LEU A 21 55.95 -2.80 -52.29
CA LEU A 21 55.40 -2.24 -51.05
C LEU A 21 53.99 -2.74 -50.73
N ALA A 22 53.19 -3.10 -51.73
CA ALA A 22 51.85 -3.66 -51.53
C ALA A 22 51.84 -4.92 -50.63
N PRO A 23 52.68 -5.95 -50.85
CA PRO A 23 52.72 -7.10 -49.96
C PRO A 23 53.26 -6.73 -48.57
N TYR A 24 54.26 -5.84 -48.46
CA TYR A 24 54.76 -5.40 -47.15
C TYR A 24 53.72 -4.58 -46.38
N ALA A 25 52.91 -3.75 -47.04
CA ALA A 25 51.83 -2.99 -46.43
C ALA A 25 50.70 -3.91 -45.92
N LEU A 26 50.38 -4.98 -46.64
CA LEU A 26 49.44 -6.01 -46.17
C LEU A 26 50.00 -6.75 -44.96
N VAL A 27 51.26 -7.17 -44.99
CA VAL A 27 51.91 -7.85 -43.84
C VAL A 27 51.95 -6.93 -42.63
N LEU A 28 52.34 -5.66 -42.81
CA LEU A 28 52.37 -4.66 -41.74
C LEU A 28 50.97 -4.38 -41.18
N GLY A 29 49.95 -4.33 -42.05
CA GLY A 29 48.55 -4.20 -41.65
C GLY A 29 48.06 -5.38 -40.82
N ILE A 30 48.40 -6.61 -41.22
CA ILE A 30 48.07 -7.83 -40.44
C ILE A 30 48.81 -7.82 -39.10
N LEU A 31 50.07 -7.39 -39.07
CA LEU A 31 50.88 -7.30 -37.85
C LEU A 31 50.32 -6.25 -36.89
N ILE A 32 49.91 -5.08 -37.39
CA ILE A 32 49.26 -4.04 -36.61
C ILE A 32 47.88 -4.49 -36.14
N LEU A 33 47.09 -5.19 -36.97
CA LEU A 33 45.78 -5.69 -36.60
C LEU A 33 45.87 -6.76 -35.51
N THR A 34 46.82 -7.69 -35.61
CA THR A 34 47.05 -8.73 -34.60
C THR A 34 47.61 -8.14 -33.31
N ALA A 35 48.53 -7.17 -33.39
CA ALA A 35 49.01 -6.42 -32.24
C ALA A 35 47.88 -5.60 -31.58
N PHE A 36 47.05 -4.92 -32.36
CA PHE A 36 45.89 -4.17 -31.88
C PHE A 36 44.84 -5.10 -31.29
N MET A 37 44.63 -6.29 -31.85
CA MET A 37 43.75 -7.31 -31.31
C MET A 37 44.29 -7.88 -29.99
N LEU A 38 45.60 -8.13 -29.88
CA LEU A 38 46.23 -8.56 -28.63
C LEU A 38 46.21 -7.47 -27.56
N ILE A 39 46.46 -6.21 -27.93
CA ILE A 39 46.41 -5.06 -27.02
C ILE A 39 44.97 -4.81 -26.59
N SER A 40 44.01 -4.86 -27.50
CA SER A 40 42.59 -4.66 -27.19
C SER A 40 42.00 -5.82 -26.40
N ALA A 41 42.39 -7.07 -26.68
CA ALA A 41 42.05 -8.24 -25.87
C ALA A 41 42.65 -8.12 -24.47
N ARG A 42 43.94 -7.76 -24.35
CA ARG A 42 44.57 -7.51 -23.05
C ARG A 42 43.97 -6.32 -22.33
N ARG A 43 43.56 -5.25 -23.02
CA ARG A 43 42.93 -4.05 -22.44
C ARG A 43 41.50 -4.34 -22.01
N LYS A 44 40.75 -5.14 -22.77
CA LYS A 44 39.42 -5.65 -22.41
C LYS A 44 39.50 -6.61 -21.23
N ILE A 45 40.49 -7.49 -21.19
CA ILE A 45 40.74 -8.42 -20.08
C ILE A 45 41.27 -7.69 -18.85
N ARG A 46 42.10 -6.63 -18.98
CA ARG A 46 42.49 -5.80 -17.82
C ARG A 46 41.30 -5.05 -17.24
N ARG A 47 40.39 -4.52 -18.07
CA ARG A 47 39.10 -3.97 -17.62
C ARG A 47 38.17 -5.05 -17.06
N SER A 48 38.31 -6.29 -17.52
CA SER A 48 37.55 -7.44 -17.00
C SER A 48 38.15 -8.04 -15.73
N ARG A 49 39.43 -7.80 -15.42
CA ARG A 49 40.07 -8.24 -14.17
C ARG A 49 39.61 -7.42 -12.96
N GLU A 50 39.20 -6.16 -13.18
CA GLU A 50 38.38 -5.42 -12.21
C GLU A 50 36.94 -5.97 -12.10
N ARG A 51 36.49 -6.78 -13.07
CA ARG A 51 35.16 -7.44 -13.10
C ARG A 51 35.17 -8.92 -12.69
N ASP A 52 36.31 -9.60 -12.62
CA ASP A 52 36.36 -11.00 -12.14
C ASP A 52 36.23 -11.08 -10.61
N GLY A 53 36.52 -9.98 -9.90
CA GLY A 53 36.08 -9.80 -8.51
C GLY A 53 34.56 -9.66 -8.39
N LEU A 54 33.87 -9.26 -9.47
CA LEU A 54 32.41 -9.14 -9.50
C LEU A 54 31.69 -10.47 -9.74
N THR A 55 32.28 -11.51 -10.32
CA THR A 55 31.51 -12.75 -10.60
C THR A 55 31.24 -13.61 -9.35
N VAL A 56 32.13 -13.55 -8.35
CA VAL A 56 31.88 -14.15 -7.02
C VAL A 56 30.99 -13.22 -6.20
N GLN A 57 31.22 -11.91 -6.29
CA GLN A 57 30.40 -10.91 -5.61
C GLN A 57 28.96 -10.89 -6.16
N GLU A 58 28.72 -11.16 -7.43
CA GLU A 58 27.41 -11.18 -8.08
C GLU A 58 26.61 -12.43 -7.64
N ARG A 59 27.26 -13.59 -7.49
CA ARG A 59 26.64 -14.77 -6.85
C ARG A 59 26.34 -14.54 -5.37
N ILE A 60 27.25 -13.88 -4.64
CA ILE A 60 27.01 -13.47 -3.25
C ILE A 60 25.92 -12.41 -3.16
N GLN A 61 25.82 -11.50 -4.15
CA GLN A 61 24.84 -10.42 -4.19
C GLN A 61 23.44 -10.95 -4.50
N GLU A 62 23.29 -11.92 -5.41
CA GLU A 62 22.02 -12.62 -5.60
C GLU A 62 21.59 -13.39 -4.35
N GLN A 63 22.53 -14.06 -3.67
CA GLN A 63 22.24 -14.77 -2.42
C GLN A 63 21.92 -13.83 -1.24
N THR A 64 22.57 -12.65 -1.19
CA THR A 64 22.27 -11.60 -0.20
C THR A 64 20.92 -10.96 -0.49
N ARG A 65 20.61 -10.71 -1.76
CA ARG A 65 19.30 -10.19 -2.20
C ARG A 65 18.17 -11.17 -1.91
N GLY A 66 18.39 -12.48 -2.03
CA GLY A 66 17.45 -13.51 -1.58
C GLY A 66 17.26 -13.52 -0.06
N ARG A 67 18.34 -13.32 0.71
CA ARG A 67 18.28 -13.18 2.18
C ARG A 67 17.52 -11.94 2.63
N ASP A 68 17.72 -10.81 1.96
CA ASP A 68 17.01 -9.56 2.24
C ASP A 68 15.50 -9.71 2.00
N VAL A 69 15.10 -10.43 0.96
CA VAL A 69 13.69 -10.76 0.69
C VAL A 69 13.13 -11.69 1.78
N CYS A 70 13.86 -12.73 2.19
CA CYS A 70 13.44 -13.58 3.30
C CYS A 70 13.31 -12.82 4.62
N ASN A 71 14.19 -11.86 4.88
CA ASN A 71 14.12 -11.00 6.07
C ASN A 71 12.91 -10.06 6.01
N GLN A 72 12.62 -9.44 4.86
CA GLN A 72 11.41 -8.62 4.67
C GLN A 72 10.13 -9.44 4.83
N ILE A 73 10.09 -10.67 4.31
CA ILE A 73 8.96 -11.58 4.50
C ILE A 73 8.83 -11.97 5.97
N GLY A 74 9.97 -12.19 6.66
CA GLY A 74 9.99 -12.44 8.09
C GLY A 74 9.46 -11.29 8.92
N GLU A 75 9.79 -10.05 8.53
CA GLU A 75 9.30 -8.83 9.18
C GLU A 75 7.79 -8.62 8.95
N LEU A 76 7.30 -8.84 7.73
CA LEU A 76 5.86 -8.80 7.44
C LEU A 76 5.09 -9.92 8.16
N MET A 77 5.67 -11.12 8.27
CA MET A 77 5.08 -12.22 9.06
C MET A 77 5.02 -11.88 10.55
N ALA A 78 6.06 -11.25 11.09
CA ALA A 78 6.08 -10.77 12.46
C ALA A 78 5.03 -9.68 12.68
N GLU A 79 4.92 -8.73 11.75
CA GLU A 79 3.92 -7.66 11.78
C GLU A 79 2.48 -8.21 11.70
N LEU A 80 2.23 -9.21 10.84
CA LEU A 80 0.93 -9.90 10.79
C LEU A 80 0.63 -10.68 12.07
N ALA A 81 1.64 -11.34 12.66
CA ALA A 81 1.48 -12.08 13.90
C ALA A 81 1.17 -11.14 15.08
N ASP A 82 1.83 -9.99 15.14
CA ASP A 82 1.58 -8.95 16.15
C ASP A 82 0.20 -8.29 15.94
N LEU A 83 -0.19 -8.02 14.70
CA LEU A 83 -1.51 -7.47 14.37
C LEU A 83 -2.62 -8.47 14.72
N SER A 84 -2.42 -9.77 14.43
CA SER A 84 -3.33 -10.83 14.84
C SER A 84 -3.46 -10.90 16.36
N ARG A 85 -2.33 -10.86 17.07
CA ARG A 85 -2.32 -10.89 18.55
C ARG A 85 -3.01 -9.66 19.15
N GLN A 86 -2.85 -8.50 18.52
CA GLN A 86 -3.50 -7.27 18.94
C GLN A 86 -5.02 -7.29 18.70
N ILE A 87 -5.46 -7.74 17.52
CA ILE A 87 -6.90 -7.89 17.22
C ILE A 87 -7.55 -8.88 18.18
N ASN A 88 -6.87 -10.00 18.46
CA ASN A 88 -7.41 -11.00 19.37
C ASN A 88 -7.59 -10.42 20.79
N GLY A 89 -6.59 -9.66 21.27
CA GLY A 89 -6.70 -8.97 22.57
C GLY A 89 -7.81 -7.90 22.61
N GLN A 90 -8.02 -7.16 21.52
CA GLN A 90 -9.12 -6.18 21.45
C GLN A 90 -10.50 -6.85 21.37
N MET A 91 -10.61 -7.98 20.68
CA MET A 91 -11.85 -8.77 20.65
C MET A 91 -12.18 -9.31 22.03
N ASP A 92 -11.22 -9.88 22.74
CA ASP A 92 -11.42 -10.41 24.10
C ASP A 92 -11.91 -9.31 25.05
N MET A 93 -11.28 -8.13 25.03
CA MET A 93 -11.70 -6.97 25.84
C MET A 93 -13.13 -6.53 25.54
N ARG A 94 -13.50 -6.48 24.24
CA ARG A 94 -14.85 -6.09 23.82
C ARG A 94 -15.88 -7.16 24.19
N LEU A 95 -15.52 -8.44 24.09
CA LEU A 95 -16.39 -9.56 24.46
C LEU A 95 -16.66 -9.57 25.96
N THR A 96 -15.64 -9.36 26.80
CA THR A 96 -15.82 -9.20 28.25
C THR A 96 -16.70 -7.99 28.58
N LYS A 97 -16.50 -6.86 27.87
CA LYS A 97 -17.35 -5.68 28.08
C LYS A 97 -18.81 -5.94 27.68
N MET A 98 -19.05 -6.66 26.58
CA MET A 98 -20.41 -7.02 26.19
C MET A 98 -21.05 -7.98 27.20
N ASP A 99 -20.31 -8.99 27.67
CA ASP A 99 -20.80 -9.93 28.69
C ASP A 99 -21.18 -9.22 30.00
N LEU A 100 -20.35 -8.25 30.42
CA LEU A 100 -20.63 -7.41 31.58
C LEU A 100 -21.88 -6.53 31.38
N LEU A 101 -22.04 -5.91 30.21
CA LEU A 101 -23.22 -5.10 29.89
C LEU A 101 -24.49 -5.96 29.83
N LEU A 102 -24.38 -7.21 29.36
CA LEU A 102 -25.49 -8.14 29.26
C LEU A 102 -25.97 -8.57 30.66
N HIS A 103 -25.04 -8.94 31.54
CA HIS A 103 -25.34 -9.19 32.95
C HIS A 103 -25.95 -7.98 33.66
N GLN A 104 -25.45 -6.78 33.36
CA GLN A 104 -26.01 -5.55 33.94
C GLN A 104 -27.44 -5.30 33.44
N ALA A 105 -27.74 -5.60 32.17
CA ALA A 105 -29.09 -5.49 31.63
C ALA A 105 -30.03 -6.53 32.28
N ASP A 106 -29.57 -7.76 32.48
CA ASP A 106 -30.35 -8.83 33.12
C ASP A 106 -30.69 -8.49 34.57
N GLN A 107 -29.72 -8.02 35.35
CA GLN A 107 -29.97 -7.56 36.72
C GLN A 107 -30.98 -6.41 36.78
N LYS A 108 -30.95 -5.51 35.79
CA LYS A 108 -31.92 -4.40 35.70
C LYS A 108 -33.32 -4.91 35.34
N MET A 109 -33.43 -5.92 34.46
CA MET A 109 -34.72 -6.57 34.18
C MET A 109 -35.28 -7.25 35.42
N GLU A 110 -34.47 -8.02 36.14
CA GLU A 110 -34.90 -8.73 37.34
C GLU A 110 -35.31 -7.75 38.46
N ALA A 111 -34.56 -6.66 38.64
CA ALA A 111 -34.94 -5.60 39.58
C ALA A 111 -36.27 -4.93 39.22
N LEU A 112 -36.51 -4.68 37.92
CA LEU A 112 -37.78 -4.13 37.44
C LEU A 112 -38.93 -5.15 37.57
N GLN A 113 -38.68 -6.43 37.33
CA GLN A 113 -39.65 -7.50 37.53
C GLN A 113 -40.05 -7.62 39.00
N HIS A 114 -39.10 -7.59 39.94
CA HIS A 114 -39.41 -7.61 41.37
C HIS A 114 -40.23 -6.40 41.83
N LEU A 115 -39.92 -5.19 41.33
CA LEU A 115 -40.70 -3.99 41.63
C LEU A 115 -42.11 -4.06 41.03
N MET A 116 -42.24 -4.63 39.83
CA MET A 116 -43.53 -4.82 39.16
C MET A 116 -44.35 -5.90 39.86
N GLU A 117 -43.77 -7.05 40.20
CA GLU A 117 -44.42 -8.13 40.94
C GLU A 117 -44.92 -7.64 42.32
N GLY A 118 -44.10 -6.87 43.03
CA GLY A 118 -44.51 -6.21 44.29
C GLY A 118 -45.66 -5.23 44.12
N GLN A 119 -45.74 -4.49 42.99
CA GLN A 119 -46.88 -3.62 42.68
C GLN A 119 -48.12 -4.38 42.22
N THR A 120 -47.97 -5.48 41.47
CA THR A 120 -49.12 -6.29 41.02
C THR A 120 -49.77 -7.06 42.17
N ASN A 121 -49.02 -7.45 43.21
CA ASN A 121 -49.57 -8.16 44.35
C ASN A 121 -50.43 -7.29 45.28
N LEU A 122 -50.21 -5.96 45.30
CA LEU A 122 -51.07 -5.03 46.05
C LEU A 122 -52.34 -4.59 45.31
N LYS A 123 -52.45 -4.89 44.00
CA LYS A 123 -53.54 -4.40 43.14
C LYS A 123 -54.38 -5.54 42.57
N ASN A 124 -54.91 -6.42 43.42
CA ASN A 124 -56.11 -7.16 43.07
C ASN A 124 -56.94 -7.54 44.31
N PRO A 125 -58.22 -7.16 44.32
CA PRO A 125 -59.23 -8.20 44.16
C PRO A 125 -60.26 -7.90 43.06
N THR A 126 -60.49 -8.93 42.24
CA THR A 126 -61.79 -9.42 41.77
C THR A 126 -62.56 -8.66 40.65
N ALA A 127 -62.37 -9.21 39.44
CA ALA A 127 -63.38 -9.60 38.42
C ALA A 127 -64.34 -8.57 37.78
N ALA A 128 -64.24 -8.41 36.45
CA ALA A 128 -65.34 -8.65 35.50
C ALA A 128 -64.90 -8.46 34.02
N LYS A 129 -64.74 -9.59 33.31
CA LYS A 129 -65.34 -9.91 32.00
C LYS A 129 -65.51 -8.75 30.99
N HIS A 130 -64.62 -8.67 29.99
CA HIS A 130 -65.03 -8.24 28.64
C HIS A 130 -64.28 -8.99 27.54
N THR A 131 -65.09 -9.69 26.76
CA THR A 131 -64.86 -10.39 25.51
C THR A 131 -64.25 -9.47 24.43
N SER A 132 -63.19 -9.95 23.78
CA SER A 132 -62.76 -9.85 22.36
C SER A 132 -63.02 -8.58 21.50
N PRO A 133 -62.17 -8.34 20.49
CA PRO A 133 -61.82 -7.01 19.97
C PRO A 133 -62.69 -6.53 18.80
N PRO A 134 -62.76 -5.21 18.56
CA PRO A 134 -62.88 -4.68 17.22
C PRO A 134 -61.61 -3.92 16.83
N ILE A 135 -61.07 -4.37 15.70
CA ILE A 135 -60.14 -3.66 14.82
C ILE A 135 -60.58 -2.20 14.70
N SER A 136 -59.76 -1.27 15.22
CA SER A 136 -59.87 0.15 14.89
C SER A 136 -58.76 0.49 13.91
N SER A 137 -59.20 0.73 12.69
CA SER A 137 -58.49 1.25 11.53
C SER A 137 -57.58 2.46 11.84
N SER A 138 -56.28 2.29 11.56
CA SER A 138 -55.33 3.17 10.85
C SER A 138 -55.27 4.69 11.19
N PRO A 139 -54.06 5.29 11.25
CA PRO A 139 -53.30 5.48 10.00
C PRO A 139 -52.12 4.50 9.86
N PRO A 140 -51.60 4.32 8.64
CA PRO A 140 -50.30 3.71 8.44
C PRO A 140 -49.29 4.46 9.30
N VAL A 141 -48.41 3.76 10.02
CA VAL A 141 -47.10 4.34 10.31
C VAL A 141 -46.40 4.40 8.95
N GLU A 142 -46.76 5.44 8.22
CA GLU A 142 -46.00 5.97 7.12
C GLU A 142 -44.59 6.13 7.66
N PHE A 143 -43.67 5.40 7.07
CA PHE A 143 -42.24 5.53 7.27
C PHE A 143 -41.89 6.95 6.81
N LYS A 144 -42.20 7.95 7.64
CA LYS A 144 -41.78 9.31 7.45
C LYS A 144 -40.26 9.21 7.43
N PRO A 145 -39.60 9.49 6.29
CA PRO A 145 -38.15 9.58 6.29
C PRO A 145 -37.82 10.57 7.40
N GLN A 146 -37.10 10.10 8.43
CA GLN A 146 -36.52 11.03 9.39
C GLN A 146 -35.83 12.11 8.56
N PRO A 147 -36.12 13.40 8.83
CA PRO A 147 -35.53 14.48 8.07
C PRO A 147 -34.03 14.28 8.07
N LEU A 148 -33.47 14.23 6.86
CA LEU A 148 -32.04 14.32 6.63
C LEU A 148 -31.46 15.34 7.61
N PRO A 149 -30.37 15.02 8.34
CA PRO A 149 -29.61 16.07 8.99
C PRO A 149 -29.29 17.11 7.91
N GLU A 150 -29.64 18.35 8.25
CA GLU A 150 -29.87 19.42 7.32
C GLU A 150 -28.73 19.56 6.31
N LYS A 151 -29.12 19.56 5.04
CA LYS A 151 -28.32 20.05 3.92
C LYS A 151 -28.09 21.55 4.13
N GLY A 152 -27.12 21.86 4.98
CA GLY A 152 -26.82 23.21 5.46
C GLY A 152 -25.33 23.47 5.44
N LYS A 153 -24.76 23.49 4.23
CA LYS A 153 -23.61 24.32 3.84
C LYS A 153 -22.70 24.78 4.99
N ASN A 154 -21.97 23.84 5.57
CA ASN A 154 -20.78 24.17 6.34
C ASN A 154 -19.67 23.30 5.81
N ASN A 155 -18.54 23.93 5.57
CA ASN A 155 -17.30 23.21 5.37
C ASN A 155 -17.03 22.53 6.71
N ASP A 156 -17.59 21.34 6.92
CA ASP A 156 -17.31 20.56 8.11
C ASP A 156 -15.79 20.36 8.10
N PRO A 157 -15.08 20.84 9.14
CA PRO A 157 -13.62 20.78 9.16
C PRO A 157 -13.11 19.35 8.96
N LEU A 158 -13.93 18.37 9.36
CA LEU A 158 -13.71 16.95 9.17
C LEU A 158 -13.74 16.52 7.69
N VAL A 159 -14.64 17.06 6.87
CA VAL A 159 -14.69 16.76 5.43
C VAL A 159 -13.46 17.35 4.72
N GLU A 160 -13.03 18.54 5.15
CA GLU A 160 -11.81 19.17 4.62
C GLU A 160 -10.56 18.37 5.00
N GLU A 161 -10.49 17.87 6.23
CA GLU A 161 -9.39 17.03 6.71
C GLU A 161 -9.34 15.68 5.97
N VAL A 162 -10.48 15.01 5.79
CA VAL A 162 -10.59 13.80 4.96
C VAL A 162 -10.08 14.04 3.54
N LEU A 163 -10.40 15.20 2.94
CA LEU A 163 -9.89 15.56 1.62
C LEU A 163 -8.40 15.83 1.61
N LYS A 164 -7.86 16.53 2.62
CA LYS A 164 -6.42 16.77 2.73
C LYS A 164 -5.66 15.46 2.79
N LEU A 165 -6.09 14.54 3.64
CA LEU A 165 -5.49 13.21 3.76
C LEU A 165 -5.65 12.40 2.46
N LYS A 166 -6.79 12.53 1.78
CA LYS A 166 -7.00 11.88 0.48
C LYS A 166 -6.08 12.43 -0.61
N ASN A 167 -5.87 13.75 -0.65
CA ASN A 167 -4.98 14.43 -1.58
C ASN A 167 -3.51 14.11 -1.29
N MET A 168 -3.17 13.77 -0.05
CA MET A 168 -1.86 13.21 0.32
C MET A 168 -1.68 11.74 -0.14
N GLY A 169 -2.68 11.15 -0.79
CA GLY A 169 -2.62 9.80 -1.33
C GLY A 169 -3.05 8.71 -0.34
N MET A 170 -3.57 9.05 0.84
CA MET A 170 -4.01 8.05 1.81
C MET A 170 -5.23 7.25 1.30
N SER A 171 -5.29 5.98 1.72
CA SER A 171 -6.42 5.11 1.45
C SER A 171 -7.60 5.47 2.34
N SER A 172 -8.84 5.19 1.90
CA SER A 172 -10.06 5.48 2.67
C SER A 172 -10.05 4.76 4.03
N VAL A 173 -9.43 3.59 4.09
CA VAL A 173 -9.27 2.78 5.31
C VAL A 173 -8.27 3.42 6.28
N ALA A 174 -7.13 3.93 5.76
CA ALA A 174 -6.13 4.61 6.58
C ALA A 174 -6.68 5.92 7.17
N ILE A 175 -7.45 6.68 6.38
CA ILE A 175 -8.10 7.91 6.83
C ILE A 175 -9.13 7.61 7.94
N ALA A 176 -9.91 6.53 7.77
CA ALA A 176 -10.89 6.08 8.76
C ALA A 176 -10.24 5.69 10.10
N GLN A 177 -9.10 4.99 10.06
CA GLN A 177 -8.33 4.68 11.26
C GLN A 177 -7.77 5.93 11.93
N GLN A 178 -7.20 6.86 11.16
CA GLN A 178 -6.60 8.09 11.69
C GLN A 178 -7.61 9.03 12.33
N LEU A 179 -8.83 9.08 11.80
CA LEU A 179 -9.91 9.94 12.29
C LEU A 179 -10.87 9.23 13.26
N GLU A 180 -10.61 7.95 13.58
CA GLU A 180 -11.45 7.08 14.40
C GLU A 180 -12.92 7.03 13.93
N ARG A 181 -13.13 7.03 12.60
CA ARG A 181 -14.45 7.01 11.96
C ARG A 181 -14.68 5.74 11.16
N PRO A 182 -15.95 5.33 10.95
CA PRO A 182 -16.24 4.18 10.10
C PRO A 182 -15.86 4.45 8.64
N VAL A 183 -15.26 3.44 8.00
CA VAL A 183 -14.81 3.52 6.58
C VAL A 183 -15.95 3.93 5.65
N GLY A 184 -17.16 3.41 5.87
CA GLY A 184 -18.32 3.74 5.05
C GLY A 184 -18.72 5.22 5.10
N GLU A 185 -18.50 5.91 6.22
CA GLU A 185 -18.75 7.35 6.34
C GLU A 185 -17.71 8.16 5.55
N ILE A 186 -16.43 7.76 5.62
CA ILE A 186 -15.36 8.36 4.79
C ILE A 186 -15.63 8.18 3.30
N GLU A 187 -16.02 6.99 2.88
CA GLU A 187 -16.35 6.71 1.48
C GLU A 187 -17.58 7.48 1.01
N LEU A 188 -18.60 7.60 1.86
CA LEU A 188 -19.80 8.39 1.58
C LEU A 188 -19.45 9.87 1.40
N MET A 189 -18.63 10.45 2.28
CA MET A 189 -18.16 11.83 2.16
C MET A 189 -17.40 12.07 0.84
N LEU A 190 -16.52 11.15 0.45
CA LEU A 190 -15.79 11.23 -0.82
C LEU A 190 -16.72 11.05 -2.04
N ALA A 191 -17.71 10.17 -1.95
CA ALA A 191 -18.64 9.85 -3.03
C ALA A 191 -19.61 11.00 -3.33
N ILE A 192 -20.14 11.65 -2.27
CA ILE A 192 -21.06 12.79 -2.42
C ILE A 192 -20.37 13.93 -3.19
N ARG A 193 -19.09 14.20 -2.92
CA ARG A 193 -18.37 15.29 -3.58
C ARG A 193 -17.92 14.97 -5.01
N ARG A 194 -17.63 13.72 -5.34
CA ARG A 194 -17.32 13.32 -6.72
C ARG A 194 -18.52 13.56 -7.67
N LYS A 195 -19.74 13.50 -7.14
CA LYS A 195 -20.99 13.61 -7.90
C LYS A 195 -21.48 15.05 -8.10
N ILE A 196 -20.83 16.03 -7.48
CA ILE A 196 -21.09 17.47 -7.64
C ILE A 196 -20.07 18.04 -8.62
#